data_AF-Q64G16-F1
#
_entry.id   AF-Q64G16-F1
#
_cell.length_a   1.000
_cell.length_b   1.000
_cell.length_c   1.000
_cell.angle_alpha   90.00
_cell.angle_beta   90.00
_cell.angle_gamma   90.00
#
_symmetry.space_group_name_H-M   'P 1'
#
loop_
_entity.id
_entity.type
_entity.pdbx_description
1 polymer ?
#
loop_
_entity_poly.entity_id
_entity_poly.type
_entity_poly.pdbx_seq_one_letter_code
_entity_poly.pdbx_strand_id
1 'polypeptide(L)'
;MALYNFRKIMVVPSAKDFIDLTLSKTQRKTPTVIHKHYQIHRIRHFYMRKVKYTQQNYHDRLTQIIMDFPKLDDIHPFYADLMNVLYDKDHYKLALGQINIAKNLIDNVAKDYVRLMKYGDSLYRCKQLKRAALGRMCTIIKRQKQSLEYLEQVRQHLSRLPTIDPNTRTLLLCGYPNVGKSSFINKVTRADVDVQP
;
A
#
# COMPACT_ATOMS: atom_id res chain seq x y z
N MET A 1 -22.65 -15.84 -1.68
CA MET A 1 -22.05 -14.49 -1.85
C MET A 1 -20.58 -14.67 -1.52
N ALA A 2 -19.66 -14.46 -2.47
CA ALA A 2 -18.24 -14.71 -2.23
C ALA A 2 -17.75 -13.95 -1.00
N LEU A 3 -17.37 -14.68 0.06
CA LEU A 3 -17.01 -14.11 1.36
C LEU A 3 -15.76 -13.22 1.28
N TYR A 4 -14.89 -13.49 0.30
CA TYR A 4 -13.65 -12.75 0.08
C TYR A 4 -13.49 -12.37 -1.40
N ASN A 5 -13.27 -11.08 -1.67
CA ASN A 5 -13.05 -10.55 -3.02
C ASN A 5 -11.65 -9.92 -3.13
N PHE A 6 -10.67 -10.72 -3.56
CA PHE A 6 -9.28 -10.29 -3.71
C PHE A 6 -9.03 -9.37 -4.91
N ARG A 7 -10.05 -9.10 -5.75
CA ARG A 7 -9.92 -8.18 -6.90
C ARG A 7 -10.08 -6.71 -6.53
N LYS A 8 -10.58 -6.39 -5.33
CA LYS A 8 -10.83 -5.01 -4.89
C LYS A 8 -9.60 -4.28 -4.35
N ILE A 9 -8.45 -4.96 -4.24
CA ILE A 9 -7.22 -4.38 -3.69
C ILE A 9 -6.66 -3.35 -4.68
N MET A 10 -6.44 -2.11 -4.22
CA MET A 10 -5.86 -1.09 -5.07
C MET A 10 -4.39 -1.38 -5.44
N VAL A 11 -3.97 -0.93 -6.62
CA VAL A 11 -2.60 -1.09 -7.14
C VAL A 11 -1.58 -0.47 -6.19
N VAL A 12 -0.60 -1.23 -5.71
CA VAL A 12 0.46 -0.74 -4.84
C VAL A 12 1.57 -0.11 -5.72
N PRO A 13 1.79 1.21 -5.65
CA PRO A 13 2.81 1.85 -6.47
C PRO A 13 4.23 1.50 -5.98
N SER A 14 5.20 1.56 -6.88
CA SER A 14 6.62 1.49 -6.51
C SER A 14 7.00 2.64 -5.58
N ALA A 15 8.05 2.48 -4.78
CA ALA A 15 8.51 3.54 -3.88
C ALA A 15 8.82 4.86 -4.60
N LYS A 16 9.36 4.78 -5.83
CA LYS A 16 9.68 5.97 -6.63
C LYS A 16 8.40 6.65 -7.12
N ASP A 17 7.50 5.90 -7.75
CA ASP A 17 6.25 6.44 -8.27
C ASP A 17 5.37 7.00 -7.16
N PHE A 18 5.41 6.36 -5.98
CA PHE A 18 4.67 6.83 -4.82
C PHE A 18 5.16 8.20 -4.32
N ILE A 19 6.49 8.40 -4.31
CA ILE A 19 7.08 9.70 -3.96
C ILE A 19 6.72 10.75 -4.99
N ASP A 20 6.88 10.43 -6.27
CA ASP A 20 6.62 11.37 -7.37
C ASP A 20 5.14 11.77 -7.40
N LEU A 21 4.23 10.81 -7.23
CA LEU A 21 2.80 11.05 -7.12
C LEU A 21 2.46 12.00 -5.96
N THR A 22 3.05 11.75 -4.78
CA THR A 22 2.73 12.50 -3.56
C THR A 22 3.30 13.91 -3.59
N LEU A 23 4.54 14.09 -4.06
CA LEU A 23 5.16 15.41 -4.22
C LEU A 23 4.45 16.22 -5.31
N SER A 24 4.08 15.57 -6.42
CA SER A 24 3.33 16.22 -7.49
C SER A 24 1.94 16.65 -7.04
N LYS A 25 1.21 15.82 -6.28
CA LYS A 25 -0.06 16.20 -5.64
C LYS A 25 0.13 17.40 -4.70
N THR A 26 1.17 17.39 -3.88
CA THR A 26 1.46 18.48 -2.95
C THR A 26 1.71 19.79 -3.70
N GLN A 27 2.48 19.77 -4.79
CA GLN A 27 2.75 20.96 -5.59
C GLN A 27 1.51 21.50 -6.30
N ARG A 28 0.67 20.61 -6.87
CA ARG A 28 -0.53 20.99 -7.63
C ARG A 28 -1.70 21.45 -6.77
N LYS A 29 -1.86 20.89 -5.56
CA LYS A 29 -3.05 21.11 -4.70
C LYS A 29 -2.82 22.12 -3.57
N THR A 30 -1.59 22.61 -3.37
CA THR A 30 -1.29 23.63 -2.36
C THR A 30 -0.73 24.89 -3.01
N PRO A 31 -0.99 26.10 -2.45
CA PRO A 31 -0.45 27.34 -3.01
C PRO A 31 1.09 27.29 -3.10
N THR A 32 1.67 27.89 -4.14
CA THR A 32 3.11 27.78 -4.46
C THR A 32 3.89 29.08 -4.25
N VAL A 33 3.23 30.24 -4.40
CA VAL A 33 3.87 31.55 -4.32
C VAL A 33 3.87 32.08 -2.89
N ILE A 34 5.03 32.55 -2.43
CA ILE A 34 5.20 33.25 -1.16
C ILE A 34 6.35 34.26 -1.25
N HIS A 35 6.17 35.45 -0.66
CA HIS A 35 7.17 36.52 -0.66
C HIS A 35 7.77 36.73 0.73
N LYS A 36 9.01 37.25 0.77
CA LYS A 36 9.77 37.46 2.01
C LYS A 36 9.15 38.53 2.93
N HIS A 37 8.43 39.49 2.35
CA HIS A 37 7.83 40.62 3.06
C HIS A 37 6.53 40.28 3.80
N TYR A 38 6.01 39.05 3.63
CA TYR A 38 4.78 38.63 4.30
C TYR A 38 4.99 38.45 5.81
N GLN A 39 3.93 38.70 6.58
CA GLN A 39 3.92 38.43 8.02
C GLN A 39 4.34 36.99 8.32
N ILE A 40 5.15 36.79 9.36
CA ILE A 40 5.74 35.49 9.71
C ILE A 40 4.67 34.41 9.94
N HIS A 41 3.51 34.78 10.48
CA HIS A 41 2.37 33.87 10.65
C HIS A 41 1.94 33.23 9.32
N ARG A 42 1.82 34.04 8.25
CA ARG A 42 1.47 33.55 6.91
C ARG A 42 2.55 32.63 6.33
N ILE A 43 3.83 32.95 6.57
CA ILE A 43 4.97 32.13 6.14
C ILE A 43 4.98 30.76 6.85
N ARG A 44 4.82 30.75 8.16
CA ARG A 44 4.74 29.51 8.95
C ARG A 44 3.57 28.66 8.48
N HIS A 45 2.37 29.24 8.38
CA HIS A 45 1.18 28.52 7.94
C HIS A 45 1.33 27.94 6.53
N PHE A 46 1.95 28.67 5.60
CA PHE A 46 2.20 28.19 4.25
C PHE A 46 3.05 26.91 4.22
N TYR A 47 4.16 26.86 4.96
CA TYR A 47 5.02 25.69 4.99
C TYR A 47 4.47 24.55 5.85
N MET A 48 3.79 24.86 6.97
CA MET A 48 3.07 23.88 7.77
C MET A 48 2.01 23.16 6.96
N ARG A 49 1.23 23.89 6.15
CA ARG A 49 0.23 23.32 5.25
C ARG A 49 0.85 22.35 4.26
N LYS A 50 2.01 22.66 3.68
CA LYS A 50 2.71 21.74 2.77
C LYS A 50 3.13 20.45 3.47
N VAL A 51 3.74 20.53 4.64
CA VAL A 51 4.17 19.34 5.41
C VAL A 51 2.96 18.49 5.82
N LYS A 52 1.90 19.12 6.35
CA LYS A 52 0.67 18.42 6.74
C LYS A 52 -0.06 17.79 5.56
N TYR A 53 -0.14 18.49 4.43
CA TYR A 53 -0.76 17.94 3.23
C TYR A 53 -0.01 16.71 2.72
N THR A 54 1.34 16.76 2.68
CA THR A 54 2.13 15.60 2.29
C THR A 54 1.98 14.44 3.27
N GLN A 55 2.00 14.70 4.59
CA GLN A 55 1.76 13.68 5.60
C GLN A 55 0.41 13.00 5.41
N GLN A 56 -0.67 13.77 5.24
CA GLN A 56 -2.00 13.22 5.04
C GLN A 56 -2.06 12.30 3.81
N ASN A 57 -1.49 12.72 2.68
CA ASN A 57 -1.48 11.89 1.47
C ASN A 57 -0.72 10.57 1.65
N TYR A 58 0.42 10.59 2.35
CA TYR A 58 1.13 9.35 2.68
C TYR A 58 0.31 8.49 3.64
N HIS A 59 -0.23 9.09 4.70
CA HIS A 59 -1.03 8.39 5.71
C HIS A 59 -2.24 7.69 5.09
N ASP A 60 -3.02 8.41 4.28
CA ASP A 60 -4.22 7.87 3.62
C ASP A 60 -3.86 6.70 2.72
N ARG A 61 -2.81 6.86 1.91
CA ARG A 61 -2.42 5.82 0.96
C ARG A 61 -1.84 4.59 1.64
N LEU A 62 -1.00 4.76 2.67
CA LEU A 62 -0.45 3.64 3.43
C LEU A 62 -1.54 2.92 4.23
N THR A 63 -2.49 3.65 4.81
CA THR A 63 -3.63 3.08 5.52
C THR A 63 -4.50 2.28 4.57
N GLN A 64 -4.77 2.80 3.37
CA GLN A 64 -5.51 2.08 2.36
C GLN A 64 -4.84 0.77 1.95
N ILE A 65 -3.52 0.78 1.73
CA ILE A 65 -2.77 -0.45 1.45
C ILE A 65 -2.98 -1.46 2.60
N ILE A 66 -2.79 -1.06 3.84
CA ILE A 66 -2.95 -1.96 5.00
C ILE A 66 -4.37 -2.54 5.12
N MET A 67 -5.39 -1.74 4.80
CA MET A 67 -6.80 -2.15 4.95
C MET A 67 -7.30 -3.00 3.78
N ASP A 68 -6.80 -2.78 2.57
CA ASP A 68 -7.23 -3.53 1.39
C ASP A 68 -6.71 -4.98 1.41
N PHE A 69 -5.54 -5.21 2.04
CA PHE A 69 -4.94 -6.55 2.13
C PHE A 69 -5.63 -7.42 3.21
N PRO A 70 -5.96 -8.69 2.90
CA PRO A 70 -6.64 -9.57 3.84
C PRO A 70 -5.77 -9.92 5.06
N LYS A 71 -6.31 -9.77 6.25
CA LYS A 71 -5.66 -10.22 7.48
C LYS A 71 -5.71 -11.74 7.58
N LEU A 72 -4.56 -12.39 7.45
CA LEU A 72 -4.46 -13.86 7.41
C LEU A 72 -4.98 -14.57 8.66
N ASP A 73 -5.06 -13.88 9.82
CA ASP A 73 -5.57 -14.46 11.06
C ASP A 73 -7.10 -14.36 11.20
N ASP A 74 -7.75 -13.47 10.44
CA ASP A 74 -9.21 -13.22 10.50
C ASP A 74 -9.98 -13.85 9.32
N ILE A 75 -9.27 -14.44 8.35
CA ILE A 75 -9.88 -15.12 7.18
C ILE A 75 -10.11 -16.60 7.47
N HIS A 76 -10.99 -17.21 6.67
CA HIS A 76 -11.27 -18.63 6.75
C HIS A 76 -9.99 -19.49 6.66
N PRO A 77 -9.82 -20.55 7.47
CA PRO A 77 -8.61 -21.39 7.51
C PRO A 77 -8.14 -21.87 6.13
N PHE A 78 -9.07 -22.31 5.27
CA PHE A 78 -8.75 -22.66 3.87
C PHE A 78 -7.95 -21.59 3.13
N TYR A 79 -8.35 -20.32 3.22
CA TYR A 79 -7.63 -19.23 2.59
C TYR A 79 -6.36 -18.89 3.37
N ALA A 80 -6.38 -18.93 4.70
CA ALA A 80 -5.18 -18.69 5.51
C ALA A 80 -4.04 -19.67 5.13
N ASP A 81 -4.35 -20.95 5.01
CA ASP A 81 -3.38 -21.99 4.65
C ASP A 81 -2.94 -21.89 3.19
N LEU A 82 -3.88 -21.60 2.27
CA LEU A 82 -3.56 -21.34 0.86
C LEU A 82 -2.60 -20.15 0.72
N MET A 83 -2.84 -19.06 1.46
CA MET A 83 -1.96 -17.88 1.46
C MET A 83 -0.59 -18.20 2.06
N ASN A 84 -0.55 -19.02 3.11
CA ASN A 84 0.70 -19.46 3.73
C ASN A 84 1.58 -20.22 2.73
N VAL A 85 0.98 -21.16 1.99
CA VAL A 85 1.69 -21.94 0.96
C VAL A 85 2.16 -21.08 -0.21
N LEU A 86 1.33 -20.12 -0.66
CA LEU A 86 1.64 -19.31 -1.84
C LEU A 86 2.62 -18.15 -1.57
N TYR A 87 2.52 -17.50 -0.41
CA TYR A 87 3.15 -16.19 -0.20
C TYR A 87 4.09 -16.12 1.01
N ASP A 88 4.22 -17.20 1.78
CA ASP A 88 4.84 -17.23 3.11
C ASP A 88 4.16 -16.25 4.09
N LYS A 89 3.43 -16.80 5.06
CA LYS A 89 2.69 -16.02 6.05
C LYS A 89 3.58 -15.03 6.81
N ASP A 90 4.82 -15.41 7.11
CA ASP A 90 5.72 -14.58 7.90
C ASP A 90 6.23 -13.40 7.07
N HIS A 91 6.66 -13.65 5.84
CA HIS A 91 7.08 -12.58 4.94
C HIS A 91 5.94 -11.59 4.65
N TYR A 92 4.73 -12.10 4.45
CA TYR A 92 3.52 -11.30 4.25
C TYR A 92 3.23 -10.36 5.43
N LYS A 93 3.23 -10.91 6.65
CA LYS A 93 2.99 -10.13 7.87
C LYS A 93 4.09 -9.11 8.12
N LEU A 94 5.35 -9.49 7.88
CA LEU A 94 6.49 -8.58 8.02
C LEU A 94 6.40 -7.41 7.04
N ALA A 95 6.02 -7.67 5.78
CA ALA A 95 5.84 -6.61 4.77
C ALA A 95 4.76 -5.60 5.21
N LEU A 96 3.57 -6.07 5.59
CA LEU A 96 2.50 -5.19 6.10
C LEU A 96 2.88 -4.47 7.40
N GLY A 97 3.60 -5.15 8.30
CA GLY A 97 4.12 -4.57 9.53
C GLY A 97 5.09 -3.41 9.26
N GLN A 98 6.02 -3.59 8.31
CA GLN A 98 6.94 -2.54 7.89
C GLN A 98 6.21 -1.33 7.30
N ILE A 99 5.14 -1.54 6.52
CA ILE A 99 4.30 -0.47 6.00
C ILE A 99 3.60 0.29 7.13
N ASN A 100 3.07 -0.41 8.14
CA ASN A 100 2.45 0.23 9.30
C ASN A 100 3.44 1.04 10.14
N ILE A 101 4.67 0.53 10.32
CA ILE A 101 5.75 1.27 10.98
C ILE A 101 6.11 2.52 10.17
N ALA A 102 6.23 2.41 8.84
CA ALA A 102 6.52 3.54 7.96
C ALA A 102 5.46 4.64 8.07
N LYS A 103 4.17 4.28 8.11
CA LYS A 103 3.06 5.21 8.37
C LYS A 103 3.26 5.98 9.67
N ASN A 104 3.50 5.28 10.77
CA ASN A 104 3.69 5.90 12.09
C ASN A 104 4.93 6.81 12.12
N LEU A 105 6.02 6.40 11.46
CA LEU A 105 7.23 7.22 11.36
C LEU A 105 6.98 8.53 10.58
N ILE A 106 6.21 8.48 9.49
CA ILE A 106 5.86 9.68 8.71
C ILE A 106 5.01 10.64 9.54
N ASP A 107 4.04 10.12 10.29
CA ASP A 107 3.18 10.93 11.16
C ASP A 107 3.99 11.62 12.28
N ASN A 108 4.93 10.90 12.89
CA ASN A 108 5.84 11.46 13.89
C ASN A 108 6.75 12.55 13.30
N VAL A 109 7.38 12.29 12.14
CA VAL A 109 8.20 13.29 11.44
C VAL A 109 7.38 14.54 11.16
N ALA A 110 6.16 14.41 10.64
CA ALA A 110 5.31 15.57 10.38
C ALA A 110 5.00 16.36 11.65
N LYS A 111 4.66 15.67 12.74
CA LYS A 111 4.34 16.27 14.04
C LYS A 111 5.51 17.09 14.57
N ASP A 112 6.72 16.54 14.51
CA ASP A 112 7.94 17.20 14.98
C ASP A 112 8.30 18.42 14.14
N TYR A 113 8.31 18.30 12.81
CA TYR A 113 8.64 19.43 11.94
C TYR A 113 7.59 20.54 11.99
N VAL A 114 6.31 20.21 12.15
CA VAL A 114 5.26 21.22 12.34
C VAL A 114 5.44 21.94 13.68
N ARG A 115 5.84 21.23 14.74
CA ARG A 115 6.19 21.85 16.03
C ARG A 115 7.38 22.80 15.89
N LEU A 116 8.46 22.37 15.23
CA LEU A 116 9.65 23.18 14.99
C LEU A 116 9.36 24.43 14.14
N MET A 117 8.47 24.33 13.15
CA MET A 117 8.07 25.46 12.30
C MET A 117 7.36 26.57 13.07
N LYS A 118 6.77 26.30 14.25
CA LYS A 118 6.16 27.34 15.09
C LYS A 118 7.17 28.40 15.54
N TYR A 119 8.44 28.02 15.65
CA TYR A 119 9.53 28.89 16.07
C TYR A 119 10.40 29.39 14.89
N GLY A 120 9.94 29.19 13.64
CA GLY A 120 10.65 29.71 12.47
C GLY A 120 10.63 31.24 12.43
N ASP A 121 11.79 31.87 12.39
CA ASP A 121 12.01 33.33 12.39
C ASP A 121 11.94 33.96 10.99
N SER A 122 12.24 33.19 9.96
CA SER A 122 12.48 33.67 8.61
C SER A 122 11.95 32.74 7.53
N LEU A 123 11.73 33.29 6.33
CA LEU A 123 11.37 32.54 5.13
C LEU A 123 12.39 31.42 4.85
N TYR A 124 13.68 31.73 4.97
CA TYR A 124 14.76 30.78 4.71
C TYR A 124 14.71 29.58 5.67
N ARG A 125 14.61 29.84 6.98
CA ARG A 125 14.53 28.79 8.01
C ARG A 125 13.31 27.90 7.81
N CYS A 126 12.15 28.49 7.52
CA CYS A 126 10.93 27.71 7.25
C CYS A 126 11.05 26.88 5.96
N LYS A 127 11.69 27.41 4.91
CA LYS A 127 11.96 26.69 3.65
C LYS A 127 12.87 25.48 3.89
N GLN A 128 13.92 25.62 4.69
CA GLN A 128 14.83 24.52 5.04
C GLN A 128 14.12 23.46 5.88
N LEU A 129 13.35 23.84 6.89
CA LEU A 129 12.55 22.91 7.70
C LEU A 129 11.57 22.11 6.81
N LYS A 130 10.92 22.77 5.84
CA LYS A 130 10.04 22.09 4.88
C LYS A 130 10.81 21.09 4.02
N ARG A 131 11.97 21.47 3.48
CA ARG A 131 12.80 20.56 2.66
C ARG A 131 13.26 19.35 3.47
N ALA A 132 13.71 19.55 4.70
CA ALA A 132 14.12 18.48 5.59
C ALA A 132 12.97 17.53 5.94
N ALA A 133 11.78 18.07 6.27
CA ALA A 133 10.59 17.27 6.56
C ALA A 133 10.20 16.37 5.38
N LEU A 134 10.04 16.96 4.18
CA LEU A 134 9.67 16.21 2.98
C LEU A 134 10.76 15.20 2.60
N GLY A 135 12.04 15.59 2.70
CA GLY A 135 13.16 14.70 2.45
C GLY A 135 13.14 13.47 3.35
N ARG A 136 12.93 13.65 4.66
CA ARG A 136 12.84 12.52 5.61
C ARG A 136 11.65 11.61 5.32
N MET A 137 10.48 12.17 4.97
CA MET A 137 9.31 11.36 4.57
C MET A 137 9.62 10.52 3.33
N CYS A 138 10.25 11.12 2.30
CA CYS A 138 10.65 10.40 1.09
C CYS A 138 11.70 9.32 1.39
N THR A 139 12.68 9.59 2.26
CA THR A 139 13.69 8.60 2.65
C THR A 139 13.07 7.42 3.38
N ILE A 140 12.05 7.65 4.23
CA ILE A 140 11.29 6.57 4.85
C ILE A 140 10.72 5.69 3.74
N ILE A 141 9.88 6.23 2.86
CA ILE A 141 9.24 5.47 1.76
C ILE A 141 10.24 4.72 0.87
N LYS A 142 11.39 5.35 0.53
CA LYS A 142 12.44 4.69 -0.26
C LYS A 142 12.99 3.43 0.43
N ARG A 143 13.05 3.42 1.76
CA ARG A 143 13.53 2.27 2.53
C ARG A 143 12.58 1.07 2.46
N GLN A 144 11.28 1.28 2.21
CA GLN A 144 10.29 0.19 2.03
C GLN A 144 10.14 -0.27 0.57
N LYS A 145 11.15 -0.03 -0.29
CA LYS A 145 11.09 -0.42 -1.72
C LYS A 145 10.74 -1.90 -1.90
N GLN A 146 11.46 -2.80 -1.22
CA GLN A 146 11.27 -4.25 -1.37
C GLN A 146 9.87 -4.69 -0.93
N SER A 147 9.39 -4.17 0.20
CA SER A 147 8.08 -4.51 0.75
C SER A 147 6.93 -4.05 -0.16
N LEU A 148 7.04 -2.86 -0.77
CA LEU A 148 6.05 -2.35 -1.73
C LEU A 148 6.02 -3.18 -3.02
N GLU A 149 7.19 -3.57 -3.52
CA GLU A 149 7.31 -4.41 -4.71
C GLU A 149 6.74 -5.81 -4.49
N TYR A 150 7.08 -6.43 -3.35
CA TYR A 150 6.50 -7.71 -2.93
C TYR A 150 4.97 -7.62 -2.81
N LEU A 151 4.43 -6.59 -2.14
CA LEU A 151 2.99 -6.44 -1.98
C LEU A 151 2.27 -6.26 -3.33
N GLU A 152 2.88 -5.56 -4.29
CA GLU A 152 2.29 -5.45 -5.64
C GLU A 152 2.28 -6.79 -6.39
N GLN A 153 3.34 -7.59 -6.28
CA GLN A 153 3.38 -8.94 -6.86
C GLN A 153 2.30 -9.84 -6.23
N VAL A 154 2.19 -9.83 -4.89
CA VAL A 154 1.15 -10.57 -4.17
C VAL A 154 -0.23 -10.11 -4.62
N ARG A 155 -0.48 -8.80 -4.75
CA ARG A 155 -1.76 -8.25 -5.23
C ARG A 155 -2.10 -8.74 -6.64
N GLN A 156 -1.14 -8.69 -7.57
CA GLN A 156 -1.34 -9.15 -8.94
C GLN A 156 -1.71 -10.63 -9.00
N HIS A 157 -1.01 -11.46 -8.23
CA HIS A 157 -1.29 -12.90 -8.16
C HIS A 157 -2.63 -13.18 -7.48
N LEU A 158 -2.93 -12.53 -6.35
CA LEU A 158 -4.20 -12.60 -5.62
C LEU A 158 -5.40 -12.26 -6.52
N SER A 159 -5.27 -11.28 -7.40
CA SER A 159 -6.36 -10.86 -8.28
C SER A 159 -6.78 -11.94 -9.29
N ARG A 160 -5.89 -12.89 -9.58
CA ARG A 160 -6.11 -14.02 -10.50
C ARG A 160 -6.66 -15.26 -9.81
N LEU A 161 -6.61 -15.33 -8.47
CA LEU A 161 -7.10 -16.50 -7.76
C LEU A 161 -8.61 -16.70 -7.98
N PRO A 162 -9.06 -17.94 -8.25
CA PRO A 162 -10.48 -18.23 -8.32
C PRO A 162 -11.12 -18.06 -6.94
N THR A 163 -12.41 -17.70 -6.93
CA THR A 163 -13.16 -17.58 -5.68
C THR A 163 -13.84 -18.90 -5.36
N ILE A 164 -13.47 -19.51 -4.24
CA ILE A 164 -14.01 -20.78 -3.75
C ILE A 164 -14.77 -20.50 -2.44
N ASP A 165 -16.02 -20.93 -2.35
CA ASP A 165 -16.79 -20.84 -1.11
C ASP A 165 -16.67 -22.15 -0.32
N PRO A 166 -15.94 -22.17 0.82
CA PRO A 166 -15.65 -23.39 1.57
C PRO A 166 -16.88 -24.04 2.19
N ASN A 167 -17.99 -23.31 2.35
CA ASN A 167 -19.21 -23.79 3.00
C ASN A 167 -20.24 -24.36 2.02
N THR A 168 -19.99 -24.27 0.72
CA THR A 168 -20.92 -24.72 -0.32
C THR A 168 -20.62 -26.16 -0.75
N ARG A 169 -21.60 -26.80 -1.42
CA ARG A 169 -21.41 -28.15 -1.97
C ARG A 169 -20.30 -28.11 -3.02
N THR A 170 -19.19 -28.76 -2.72
CA THR A 170 -18.02 -28.82 -3.59
C THR A 170 -17.70 -30.27 -3.97
N LEU A 171 -17.19 -30.47 -5.18
CA LEU A 171 -16.67 -31.76 -5.67
C LEU A 171 -15.19 -31.56 -5.99
N LEU A 172 -14.32 -32.34 -5.36
CA LEU A 172 -12.88 -32.28 -5.56
C LEU A 172 -12.43 -33.39 -6.51
N LEU A 173 -11.58 -33.05 -7.48
CA LEU A 173 -10.97 -34.01 -8.41
C LEU A 173 -9.50 -34.24 -8.01
N CYS A 174 -9.22 -35.39 -7.39
CA CYS A 174 -7.87 -35.81 -6.99
C CYS A 174 -7.38 -36.99 -7.84
N GLY A 175 -6.06 -37.11 -8.01
CA GLY A 175 -5.44 -38.21 -8.76
C GLY A 175 -4.08 -37.80 -9.34
N TYR A 176 -3.33 -38.76 -9.87
CA TYR A 176 -1.97 -38.54 -10.40
C TYR A 176 -1.89 -37.49 -11.51
N PRO A 177 -0.73 -36.86 -11.74
CA PRO A 177 -0.50 -36.03 -12.93
C PRO A 177 -0.90 -36.77 -14.21
N ASN A 178 -1.42 -36.05 -15.21
CA ASN A 178 -1.77 -36.54 -16.56
C ASN A 178 -2.81 -37.69 -16.66
N VAL A 179 -3.59 -37.97 -15.60
CA VAL A 179 -4.68 -39.00 -15.64
C VAL A 179 -6.02 -38.53 -16.24
N GLY A 180 -6.08 -37.33 -16.83
CA GLY A 180 -7.30 -36.81 -17.50
C GLY A 180 -8.29 -36.05 -16.61
N LYS A 181 -7.91 -35.63 -15.39
CA LYS A 181 -8.76 -34.81 -14.49
C LYS A 181 -9.22 -33.50 -15.16
N SER A 182 -8.30 -32.81 -15.84
CA SER A 182 -8.59 -31.57 -16.58
C SER A 182 -9.52 -31.81 -17.79
N SER A 183 -9.41 -32.97 -18.44
CA SER A 183 -10.34 -33.34 -19.52
C SER A 183 -11.75 -33.63 -18.98
N PHE A 184 -11.86 -34.20 -17.79
CA PHE A 184 -13.15 -34.44 -17.13
C PHE A 184 -13.87 -33.13 -16.79
N ILE A 185 -13.18 -32.14 -16.21
CA ILE A 185 -13.78 -30.85 -15.86
C ILE A 185 -14.29 -30.10 -17.11
N ASN A 186 -13.55 -30.13 -18.23
CA ASN A 186 -13.97 -29.48 -19.48
C ASN A 186 -15.19 -30.17 -20.13
N LYS A 187 -15.40 -31.47 -19.88
CA LYS A 187 -16.58 -32.20 -20.38
C LYS A 187 -17.81 -31.99 -19.51
N VAL A 188 -17.64 -31.89 -18.20
CA VAL A 188 -18.75 -31.74 -17.24
C VAL A 188 -19.17 -30.29 -17.07
N THR A 189 -18.25 -29.34 -17.23
CA THR A 189 -18.49 -27.91 -17.02
C THR A 189 -18.00 -27.09 -18.20
N ARG A 190 -18.39 -25.81 -18.27
CA ARG A 190 -17.89 -24.85 -19.28
C ARG A 190 -16.54 -24.22 -18.89
N ALA A 191 -15.80 -24.84 -17.96
CA ALA A 191 -14.45 -24.39 -17.66
C ALA A 191 -13.54 -24.71 -18.85
N ASP A 192 -12.64 -23.79 -19.16
CA ASP A 192 -11.67 -23.93 -20.24
C ASP A 192 -10.27 -24.09 -19.62
N VAL A 193 -9.90 -25.34 -19.35
CA VAL A 193 -8.61 -25.70 -18.77
C VAL A 193 -7.75 -26.33 -19.84
N ASP A 194 -6.54 -25.79 -20.07
CA ASP A 194 -5.60 -26.36 -21.02
C ASP A 194 -5.20 -27.80 -20.63
N VAL A 195 -5.14 -28.68 -21.63
CA VAL A 195 -4.70 -30.07 -21.47
C VAL A 195 -3.50 -30.30 -22.39
N GLN A 196 -2.33 -30.54 -21.78
CA GLN A 196 -1.10 -30.91 -22.48
C GLN A 196 -0.79 -32.40 -22.24
N PRO A 197 -0.14 -33.08 -23.21
CA PRO A 197 0.21 -34.50 -23.09
C PRO A 197 1.19 -34.79 -21.94
#